data_AF-A0A7V9N448-F1
#
_entry.id   AF-A0A7V9N448-F1
#
_cell.length_a   1.000
_cell.length_b   1.000
_cell.length_c   1.000
_cell.angle_alpha   90.00
_cell.angle_beta   90.00
_cell.angle_gamma   90.00
#
_symmetry.space_group_name_H-M   'P 1'
#
loop_
_entity.id
_entity.type
_entity.pdbx_description
1 polymer ?
#
loop_
_entity_poly.entity_id
_entity_poly.type
_entity_poly.pdbx_seq_one_letter_code
_entity_poly.pdbx_strand_id
1 'polypeptide(L)'
;MATWEYCQLIHETDRRGAGSFRVSYFSSDLNEHVENDEIREAFADWEDALGYLGANGWEAFSIDPDGNWFFKRPDDWDTEWEIES
;
A
#
# COMPACT_ATOMS: atom_id res chain seq x y z
N MET A 1 -7.45 15.63 12.72
CA MET A 1 -6.58 14.54 13.21
C MET A 1 -5.97 13.97 11.96
N ALA A 2 -4.65 13.85 11.81
CA ALA A 2 -4.08 13.35 10.55
C ALA A 2 -4.60 11.94 10.26
N THR A 3 -5.40 11.81 9.21
CA THR A 3 -5.80 10.54 8.63
C THR A 3 -4.58 9.92 7.92
N TRP A 4 -4.46 8.60 7.97
CA TRP A 4 -3.35 7.87 7.35
C TRP A 4 -3.93 6.81 6.42
N GLU A 5 -3.40 6.74 5.20
CA GLU A 5 -3.68 5.66 4.26
C GLU A 5 -2.65 4.56 4.49
N TYR A 6 -3.05 3.30 4.27
CA TYR A 6 -2.17 2.14 4.43
C TYR A 6 -2.16 1.30 3.15
N CYS A 7 -1.06 0.60 2.85
CA CYS A 7 -1.03 -0.39 1.77
C CYS A 7 -0.13 -1.57 2.13
N GLN A 8 -0.36 -2.71 1.48
CA GLN A 8 0.41 -3.93 1.65
C GLN A 8 0.98 -4.37 0.31
N LEU A 9 2.24 -4.77 0.32
CA LEU A 9 2.92 -5.38 -0.81
C LEU A 9 3.08 -6.88 -0.53
N ILE A 10 2.35 -7.69 -1.30
CA ILE A 10 2.30 -9.14 -1.18
C ILE A 10 3.19 -9.74 -2.28
N HIS A 11 4.07 -10.65 -1.90
CA HIS A 11 4.85 -11.45 -2.84
C HIS A 11 4.11 -12.75 -3.13
N GLU A 12 3.45 -12.83 -4.29
CA GLU A 12 2.80 -14.05 -4.74
C GLU A 12 3.78 -14.86 -5.58
N THR A 13 4.01 -16.12 -5.20
CA THR A 13 4.72 -17.08 -6.04
C THR A 13 3.68 -17.93 -6.77
N ASP A 14 3.54 -17.78 -8.09
CA ASP A 14 2.66 -18.66 -8.87
C ASP A 14 3.19 -20.11 -8.79
N ARG A 15 2.32 -21.10 -9.01
CA ARG A 15 2.66 -22.53 -9.12
C ARG A 15 3.76 -22.82 -10.17
N ARG A 16 4.04 -21.87 -11.07
CA ARG A 16 5.12 -21.91 -12.06
C ARG A 16 6.46 -21.32 -11.58
N GLY A 17 6.54 -20.79 -10.36
CA GLY A 17 7.75 -20.16 -9.81
C GLY A 17 8.04 -18.76 -10.34
N ALA A 18 7.12 -18.15 -11.09
CA ALA A 18 7.17 -16.73 -11.41
C ALA A 18 6.65 -15.96 -10.18
N GLY A 19 7.50 -15.12 -9.60
CA GLY A 19 7.10 -14.18 -8.56
C GLY A 19 6.34 -13.01 -9.20
N SER A 20 5.26 -12.59 -8.58
CA SER A 20 4.55 -11.36 -8.89
C SER A 20 4.31 -10.59 -7.60
N PHE A 21 4.40 -9.27 -7.68
CA PHE A 21 4.21 -8.38 -6.54
C PHE A 21 2.90 -7.65 -6.68
N ARG A 22 2.08 -7.65 -5.63
CA ARG A 22 0.75 -7.04 -5.64
C ARG A 22 0.68 -5.97 -4.57
N VAL A 23 0.25 -4.77 -4.96
CA VAL A 23 -0.07 -3.69 -4.01
C VAL A 23 -1.57 -3.69 -3.75
N SER A 24 -1.94 -3.85 -2.47
CA SER A 24 -3.32 -3.74 -1.98
C SER A 24 -3.45 -2.51 -1.09
N TYR A 25 -4.47 -1.68 -1.30
CA TYR A 25 -4.66 -0.40 -0.63
C TYR A 25 -5.72 -0.47 0.48
N PHE A 26 -5.51 0.25 1.58
CA PHE A 26 -6.39 0.33 2.75
C PHE A 26 -6.63 1.80 3.15
N SER A 27 -7.91 2.20 3.24
CA SER A 27 -8.35 3.55 3.61
C SER A 27 -8.30 3.79 5.14
N SER A 28 -8.21 5.06 5.53
CA SER A 28 -8.07 5.61 6.88
C SER A 28 -9.20 5.26 7.87
N ASP A 29 -10.33 4.73 7.40
CA ASP A 29 -11.48 4.26 8.22
C ASP A 29 -11.42 2.77 8.62
N LEU A 30 -10.41 2.00 8.17
CA LEU A 30 -10.39 0.54 8.30
C LEU A 30 -9.14 0.01 9.01
N ASN A 31 -9.35 -0.52 10.22
CA ASN A 31 -8.48 -1.49 10.90
C ASN A 31 -9.41 -2.29 11.82
N GLU A 32 -9.53 -3.62 11.74
CA GLU A 32 -8.60 -4.49 12.47
C GLU A 32 -8.28 -5.85 11.81
N HIS A 33 -8.97 -6.31 10.75
CA HIS A 33 -8.84 -7.72 10.29
C HIS A 33 -9.08 -8.04 8.79
N VAL A 34 -9.06 -7.09 7.85
CA VAL A 34 -9.71 -7.34 6.53
C VAL A 34 -8.83 -7.16 5.29
N GLU A 35 -8.87 -8.22 4.47
CA GLU A 35 -8.61 -8.34 3.02
C GLU A 35 -9.55 -7.42 2.20
N ASN A 36 -9.01 -6.41 1.52
CA ASN A 36 -9.69 -5.74 0.40
C ASN A 36 -9.03 -6.22 -0.91
N ASP A 37 -9.68 -7.18 -1.56
CA ASP A 37 -9.25 -7.86 -2.81
C ASP A 37 -9.35 -6.95 -4.06
N GLU A 38 -9.11 -5.64 -3.90
CA GLU A 38 -8.84 -4.79 -5.06
C GLU A 38 -7.34 -4.78 -5.29
N ILE A 39 -6.89 -5.73 -6.11
CA ILE A 39 -5.62 -5.61 -6.82
C ILE A 39 -5.66 -4.29 -7.57
N ARG A 40 -4.98 -3.28 -7.04
CA ARG A 40 -4.86 -1.99 -7.72
C ARG A 40 -3.80 -2.10 -8.80
N GLU A 41 -2.66 -2.66 -8.44
CA GLU A 41 -1.49 -2.75 -9.30
C GLU A 41 -0.75 -4.07 -9.06
N ALA A 42 -0.32 -4.69 -10.15
CA ALA A 42 0.50 -5.90 -10.14
C ALA A 42 1.81 -5.64 -10.90
N PHE A 43 2.93 -6.00 -10.28
CA PHE A 43 4.28 -5.78 -10.79
C PHE A 43 4.97 -7.12 -11.00
N ALA A 44 5.75 -7.23 -12.08
CA ALA A 44 6.60 -8.40 -12.31
C ALA A 44 7.84 -8.38 -11.41
N ASP A 45 8.31 -7.19 -11.04
CA ASP A 45 9.57 -6.98 -10.33
C ASP A 45 9.37 -6.19 -9.03
N TRP A 46 10.18 -6.53 -8.02
CA TRP A 46 10.15 -5.89 -6.71
C TRP A 46 10.56 -4.42 -6.77
N GLU A 47 11.56 -4.11 -7.59
CA GLU A 47 12.07 -2.75 -7.74
C GLU A 47 11.02 -1.81 -8.33
N ASP A 48 10.22 -2.28 -9.29
CA ASP A 48 9.12 -1.49 -9.87
C ASP A 48 8.02 -1.24 -8.84
N ALA A 49 7.66 -2.26 -8.04
CA ALA A 49 6.68 -2.10 -6.98
C ALA A 49 7.12 -1.08 -5.92
N LEU A 50 8.38 -1.16 -5.46
CA LEU A 50 8.93 -0.18 -4.53
C LEU A 50 9.08 1.22 -5.14
N GLY A 51 9.45 1.30 -6.43
CA GLY A 51 9.54 2.55 -7.17
C GLY A 51 8.19 3.25 -7.26
N TYR A 52 7.13 2.50 -7.57
CA TYR A 52 5.76 3.00 -7.56
C TYR A 52 5.35 3.51 -6.17
N LEU A 53 5.61 2.73 -5.11
CA LEU A 53 5.26 3.11 -3.74
C LEU A 53 6.01 4.38 -3.29
N GLY A 54 7.31 4.44 -3.52
CA GLY A 54 8.13 5.62 -3.19
C GLY A 54 7.70 6.87 -3.96
N ALA A 55 7.39 6.73 -5.26
CA ALA A 55 6.91 7.86 -6.07
C ALA A 55 5.55 8.41 -5.61
N ASN A 56 4.73 7.58 -4.96
CA ASN A 56 3.40 7.92 -4.45
C ASN A 56 3.40 8.30 -2.94
N GLY A 57 4.58 8.51 -2.35
CA GLY A 57 4.73 8.97 -0.96
C GLY A 57 4.49 7.89 0.10
N TRP A 58 4.52 6.61 -0.27
CA TRP A 58 4.36 5.50 0.67
C TRP A 58 5.64 5.23 1.45
N GLU A 59 5.50 5.15 2.77
CA GLU A 59 6.60 4.89 3.70
C GLU A 59 6.42 3.51 4.34
N ALA A 60 7.43 2.64 4.22
CA ALA A 60 7.42 1.33 4.87
C ALA A 60 7.47 1.49 6.39
N PHE A 61 6.63 0.74 7.12
CA PHE A 61 6.59 0.80 8.59
C PHE A 61 6.61 -0.56 9.29
N SER A 62 6.22 -1.64 8.61
CA SER A 62 6.18 -2.98 9.21
C SER A 62 6.38 -4.07 8.16
N ILE A 63 6.86 -5.23 8.61
CA ILE A 63 6.95 -6.47 7.83
C ILE A 63 6.40 -7.60 8.71
N ASP A 64 5.50 -8.42 8.18
CA ASP A 64 4.97 -9.57 8.91
C ASP A 64 5.90 -10.80 8.82
N PRO A 65 5.69 -11.85 9.63
CA PRO A 65 6.48 -13.08 9.57
C PRO A 65 6.41 -13.82 8.23
N ASP A 66 5.37 -13.57 7.44
CA ASP A 66 5.18 -14.16 6.10
C ASP A 66 5.95 -13.39 5.01
N GLY A 67 6.58 -12.26 5.37
CA GLY A 67 7.41 -11.45 4.48
C GLY A 67 6.65 -10.40 3.67
N ASN A 68 5.40 -10.11 4.02
CA ASN A 68 4.61 -9.04 3.42
C ASN A 68 5.02 -7.69 4.01
N TRP A 69 5.14 -6.68 3.16
CA TRP A 69 5.54 -5.34 3.57
C TRP A 69 4.33 -4.43 3.71
N PHE A 70 4.31 -3.64 4.77
CA PHE A 70 3.26 -2.68 5.05
C PHE A 70 3.80 -1.26 4.96
N PHE A 71 3.03 -0.41 4.28
CA PHE A 71 3.35 0.99 4.06
C PHE A 71 2.21 1.86 4.54
N LYS A 72 2.54 3.11 4.85
CA LYS A 72 1.58 4.15 5.20
C LYS A 72 1.94 5.44 4.49
N ARG A 73 0.96 6.32 4.28
CA ARG A 73 1.21 7.71 3.89
C ARG A 73 0.17 8.63 4.54
N PRO A 74 0.46 9.92 4.72
CA PRO A 74 -0.54 10.88 5.15
C PRO A 74 -1.70 10.87 4.15
N ASP A 75 -2.93 10.77 4.65
CA ASP A 75 -4.12 10.91 3.82
C ASP A 75 -4.22 12.38 3.39
N ASP A 76 -4.04 12.61 2.10
CA ASP A 76 -3.97 13.97 1.55
C ASP A 76 -5.35 14.67 1.49
N TRP A 77 -6.41 14.00 1.94
CA TRP A 77 -7.77 14.54 1.98
C TRP A 77 -7.91 15.79 2.88
N ASP A 78 -7.01 15.97 3.84
CA ASP A 78 -7.01 17.13 4.75
C ASP A 78 -6.31 18.40 4.16
N THR A 79 -5.71 18.35 2.96
CA THR A 79 -4.89 19.48 2.45
C THR A 79 -5.66 20.53 1.63
N GLU A 80 -6.89 20.30 1.18
CA GLU A 80 -7.55 21.25 0.27
C GLU A 80 -9.03 21.52 0.58
N TRP A 81 -9.37 22.14 1.72
CA TRP A 81 -10.54 23.05 1.82
C TRP A 81 -10.39 24.18 2.87
N GLU A 82 -9.17 24.67 3.14
CA GLU A 82 -9.01 26.07 3.60
C GLU A 82 -9.13 27.02 2.39
N ILE A 83 -10.26 26.96 1.67
CA ILE A 83 -10.64 28.07 0.80
C ILE A 83 -11.11 29.17 1.74
N GLU A 84 -10.28 30.20 1.82
CA GLU A 84 -10.40 31.41 2.61
C GLU A 84 -11.84 31.94 2.69
N SER A 85 -12.22 32.34 3.92
CA SER A 85 -13.49 33.00 4.26
C SER A 85 -13.71 34.34 3.57
#